data_AF-A0A7C2TTM9-F1
#
_entry.id   AF-A0A7C2TTM9-F1
#
_cell.length_a   1.000
_cell.length_b   1.000
_cell.length_c   1.000
_cell.angle_alpha   90.00
_cell.angle_beta   90.00
_cell.angle_gamma   90.00
#
_symmetry.space_group_name_H-M   'P 1'
#
loop_
_entity.id
_entity.type
_entity.pdbx_description
1 polymer ?
#
loop_
_entity_poly.entity_id
_entity_poly.type
_entity_poly.pdbx_seq_one_letter_code
_entity_poly.pdbx_strand_id
1 'polypeptide(L)'
;MNVKVLFHDRCFDGIASAVVFSRFYRERVNPRAEFAYAGLMHRAGRLFDEALFDGDENAIVDFKYSSSDRLTWWFDHHDSAFLSPEDEAHFRRDRSGKKFLDPSYKSCTKLVADI
;
A
#
# COMPACT_ATOMS: atom_id res chain seq x y z
N MET A 1 -17.39 -6.06 2.88
CA MET A 1 -16.36 -5.45 2.01
C MET A 1 -15.03 -6.02 2.46
N ASN A 2 -14.36 -6.72 1.55
CA ASN A 2 -13.07 -7.35 1.80
C ASN A 2 -11.95 -6.45 1.26
N VAL A 3 -11.02 -6.08 2.12
CA VAL A 3 -9.85 -5.26 1.77
C VAL A 3 -8.63 -6.18 1.68
N LYS A 4 -8.01 -6.25 0.51
CA LYS A 4 -6.70 -6.89 0.38
C LYS A 4 -5.63 -5.92 0.86
N VAL A 5 -4.77 -6.35 1.76
CA VAL A 5 -3.58 -5.60 2.18
C VAL A 5 -2.34 -6.36 1.76
N LEU A 6 -1.66 -5.81 0.76
CA LEU A 6 -0.35 -6.24 0.30
C LEU A 6 0.72 -5.45 1.06
N PHE A 7 1.72 -6.12 1.60
CA PHE A 7 2.72 -5.45 2.45
C PHE A 7 4.12 -5.99 2.20
N HIS A 8 5.15 -5.24 2.55
CA HIS A 8 6.52 -5.74 2.46
C HIS A 8 6.76 -6.90 3.44
N ASP A 9 6.92 -8.11 2.89
CA ASP A 9 7.12 -9.34 3.65
C ASP A 9 8.50 -9.39 4.29
N ARG A 10 8.61 -10.10 5.42
CA ARG A 10 9.82 -10.23 6.26
C ARG A 10 10.39 -8.88 6.75
N CYS A 11 9.60 -7.82 6.70
CA CYS A 11 9.90 -6.51 7.28
C CYS A 11 8.94 -6.26 8.45
N PHE A 12 9.47 -5.83 9.61
CA PHE A 12 8.61 -5.48 10.75
C PHE A 12 7.76 -4.23 10.46
N ASP A 13 8.33 -3.26 9.73
CA ASP A 13 7.57 -2.06 9.33
C ASP A 13 6.43 -2.43 8.36
N GLY A 14 6.67 -3.35 7.42
CA GLY A 14 5.64 -3.81 6.48
C GLY A 14 4.44 -4.45 7.19
N ILE A 15 4.67 -5.41 8.09
CA ILE A 15 3.56 -6.04 8.83
C ILE A 15 2.89 -5.07 9.80
N ALA A 16 3.66 -4.20 10.49
CA ALA A 16 3.09 -3.20 11.39
C ALA A 16 2.23 -2.18 10.62
N SER A 17 2.69 -1.72 9.45
CA SER A 17 1.94 -0.85 8.55
C SER A 17 0.62 -1.49 8.11
N ALA A 18 0.62 -2.78 7.78
CA ALA A 18 -0.59 -3.50 7.41
C ALA A 18 -1.62 -3.55 8.55
N VAL A 19 -1.17 -3.77 9.78
CA VAL A 19 -2.04 -3.80 10.97
C VAL A 19 -2.57 -2.41 11.29
N VAL A 20 -1.72 -1.38 11.28
CA VAL A 20 -2.13 0.00 11.56
C VAL A 20 -3.06 0.53 10.47
N PHE A 21 -2.82 0.22 9.20
CA PHE A 21 -3.74 0.54 8.09
C PHE A 21 -5.11 -0.10 8.31
N SER A 22 -5.15 -1.38 8.70
CA SER A 22 -6.41 -2.09 8.93
C SER A 22 -7.22 -1.46 10.07
N ARG A 23 -6.54 -0.97 11.11
CA ARG A 23 -7.17 -0.19 12.19
C ARG A 23 -7.71 1.15 11.67
N PHE A 24 -6.88 1.94 10.97
CA PHE A 24 -7.29 3.19 10.34
C PHE A 24 -8.54 2.99 9.48
N TYR A 25 -8.53 1.97 8.62
CA TYR A 25 -9.62 1.69 7.70
C TYR A 25 -10.92 1.37 8.44
N ARG A 26 -10.86 0.54 9.50
CA ARG A 26 -12.04 0.24 10.34
C ARG A 26 -12.57 1.47 11.05
N GLU A 27 -11.69 2.31 11.59
CA GLU A 27 -12.09 3.48 12.37
C GLU A 27 -12.62 4.63 11.50
N ARG A 28 -12.10 4.78 10.27
CA ARG A 28 -12.32 5.98 9.45
C ARG A 28 -13.10 5.74 8.15
N VAL A 29 -13.06 4.52 7.62
CA VAL A 29 -13.62 4.21 6.29
C VAL A 29 -14.82 3.27 6.40
N ASN A 30 -14.64 2.09 6.99
CA ASN A 30 -15.70 1.10 7.12
C ASN A 30 -15.50 0.19 8.35
N PRO A 31 -16.31 0.35 9.41
CA PRO A 31 -16.16 -0.44 10.64
C PRO A 31 -16.49 -1.93 10.47
N ARG A 32 -17.08 -2.33 9.34
CA ARG A 32 -17.42 -3.73 9.02
C ARG A 32 -16.48 -4.34 7.98
N ALA A 33 -15.34 -3.72 7.71
CA ALA A 33 -14.36 -4.25 6.78
C ALA A 33 -13.70 -5.53 7.33
N GLU A 34 -13.57 -6.51 6.43
CA GLU A 34 -12.75 -7.70 6.62
C GLU A 34 -11.46 -7.53 5.82
N PHE A 35 -10.38 -8.18 6.26
CA PHE A 35 -9.04 -7.98 5.71
C PHE A 35 -8.41 -9.32 5.35
N ALA A 36 -7.87 -9.39 4.15
CA ALA A 36 -6.98 -10.45 3.71
C ALA A 36 -5.57 -9.87 3.52
N TYR A 37 -4.56 -10.60 3.95
CA TYR A 37 -3.16 -10.13 3.93
C TYR A 37 -2.32 -11.00 3.00
N ALA A 38 -1.43 -10.39 2.22
CA ALA A 38 -0.43 -11.12 1.45
C ALA A 38 0.90 -10.37 1.45
N GLY A 39 1.98 -11.08 1.78
CA GLY A 39 3.33 -10.54 1.77
C GLY A 39 3.90 -10.43 0.36
N LEU A 40 4.56 -9.31 0.08
CA LEU A 40 5.32 -9.03 -1.13
C LEU A 40 6.82 -9.06 -0.85
N MET A 41 7.57 -9.59 -1.81
CA MET A 41 9.03 -9.62 -1.74
C MET A 41 9.62 -9.00 -2.99
N HIS A 42 10.78 -8.35 -2.86
CA HIS A 42 11.57 -7.96 -4.02
C HIS A 42 12.01 -9.21 -4.78
N ARG A 43 11.68 -9.26 -6.08
CA ARG A 43 12.08 -10.32 -6.99
C ARG A 43 12.52 -9.71 -8.31
N ALA A 44 13.42 -10.39 -9.01
CA ALA A 44 13.79 -10.00 -10.37
C ALA A 44 12.60 -10.21 -11.31
N GLY A 45 12.27 -9.20 -12.13
CA GLY A 45 11.15 -9.23 -13.05
C GLY A 45 9.88 -8.58 -12.48
N ARG A 46 8.72 -9.23 -12.66
CA ARG A 46 7.42 -8.67 -12.30
C ARG A 46 7.21 -8.69 -10.78
N LEU A 47 7.13 -7.50 -10.17
CA LEU A 47 6.93 -7.34 -8.72
C LEU A 47 5.50 -7.57 -8.26
N PHE A 48 4.52 -7.33 -9.13
CA PHE A 48 3.09 -7.49 -8.83
C PHE A 48 2.46 -8.52 -9.74
N ASP A 49 1.80 -9.51 -9.16
CA ASP A 49 0.82 -10.33 -9.87
C ASP A 49 -0.54 -9.66 -9.75
N GLU A 50 -1.18 -9.35 -10.88
CA GLU A 50 -2.51 -8.72 -10.89
C GLU A 50 -3.57 -9.56 -10.19
N ALA A 51 -3.39 -10.88 -10.12
CA ALA A 51 -4.28 -11.77 -9.40
C ALA A 51 -4.29 -11.50 -7.88
N LEU A 52 -3.26 -10.84 -7.32
CA LEU A 52 -3.20 -10.51 -5.90
C LEU A 52 -4.19 -9.41 -5.50
N PHE A 53 -4.63 -8.56 -6.44
CA PHE A 53 -5.58 -7.47 -6.18
C PHE A 53 -7.05 -7.97 -6.12
N ASP A 54 -7.31 -9.10 -5.47
CA ASP A 54 -8.60 -9.81 -5.45
C ASP A 54 -9.65 -9.25 -4.44
N GLY A 55 -9.33 -8.16 -3.73
CA GLY A 55 -10.26 -7.51 -2.81
C GLY A 55 -11.26 -6.57 -3.49
N ASP A 56 -12.32 -6.21 -2.76
CA ASP A 56 -13.23 -5.12 -3.16
C ASP A 56 -12.47 -3.78 -3.19
N GLU A 57 -11.54 -3.60 -2.25
CA GLU A 57 -10.50 -2.58 -2.26
C GLU A 57 -9.14 -3.24 -2.02
N ASN A 58 -8.08 -2.65 -2.56
CA ASN A 58 -6.73 -3.19 -2.45
C ASN A 58 -5.74 -2.12 -2.01
N ALA A 59 -4.99 -2.41 -0.95
CA ALA A 59 -3.97 -1.57 -0.39
C ALA A 59 -2.58 -2.18 -0.61
N ILE A 60 -1.60 -1.34 -0.93
CA ILE A 60 -0.18 -1.66 -0.77
C ILE A 60 0.38 -0.78 0.35
N VAL A 61 1.11 -1.36 1.29
CA VAL A 61 1.82 -0.62 2.35
C VAL A 61 3.28 -1.02 2.42
N ASP A 62 4.16 -0.04 2.67
CA ASP A 62 5.61 -0.21 2.84
C ASP A 62 6.31 -0.86 1.63
N PHE A 63 5.71 -0.79 0.45
CA PHE A 63 6.22 -1.44 -0.74
C PHE A 63 5.99 -0.57 -1.98
N LYS A 64 6.73 -0.90 -3.04
CA LYS A 64 6.77 -0.12 -4.28
C LYS A 64 5.38 0.15 -4.83
N TYR A 65 5.26 1.24 -5.59
CA TYR A 65 4.04 1.63 -6.27
C TYR A 65 3.65 0.64 -7.38
N SER A 66 2.35 0.45 -7.58
CA SER A 66 1.78 -0.20 -8.76
C SER A 66 0.82 0.76 -9.48
N SER A 67 0.96 0.88 -10.79
CA SER A 67 0.05 1.64 -11.66
C SER A 67 -1.24 0.88 -12.03
N SER A 68 -1.49 -0.29 -11.42
CA SER A 68 -2.74 -1.03 -11.61
C SER A 68 -3.97 -0.20 -11.21
N ASP A 69 -4.99 -0.22 -12.06
CA ASP A 69 -6.30 0.40 -11.79
C ASP A 69 -7.01 -0.24 -10.57
N ARG A 70 -6.57 -1.43 -10.14
CA ARG A 70 -7.13 -2.14 -8.98
C ARG A 70 -6.55 -1.65 -7.65
N LEU A 71 -5.49 -0.85 -7.67
CA LEU A 71 -4.88 -0.29 -6.46
C LEU A 71 -5.69 0.91 -5.95
N THR A 72 -6.33 0.75 -4.80
CA THR A 72 -7.20 1.79 -4.20
C THR A 72 -6.51 2.59 -3.12
N TRP A 73 -5.65 1.96 -2.30
CA TRP A 73 -4.87 2.62 -1.25
C TRP A 73 -3.38 2.33 -1.40
N TRP A 74 -2.54 3.33 -1.09
CA TRP A 74 -1.10 3.12 -1.10
C TRP A 74 -0.41 4.00 -0.07
N PHE A 75 0.54 3.43 0.67
CA PHE A 75 1.39 4.15 1.61
C PHE A 75 2.82 3.65 1.46
N ASP A 76 3.75 4.57 1.29
CA ASP A 76 5.17 4.25 1.24
C ASP A 76 6.02 5.43 1.74
N HIS A 77 7.24 5.13 2.19
CA HIS A 77 8.20 6.12 2.66
C HIS A 77 9.59 5.97 2.03
N HIS A 78 9.74 5.07 1.06
CA HIS A 78 11.02 4.84 0.40
C HIS A 78 11.28 5.89 -0.69
N ASP A 79 12.51 6.41 -0.77
CA ASP A 79 12.94 7.22 -1.93
C ASP A 79 12.85 6.42 -3.26
N SER A 80 12.97 5.09 -3.16
CA SER A 80 12.87 4.18 -4.30
C SER A 80 11.46 3.62 -4.53
N ALA A 81 10.42 4.38 -4.19
CA ALA A 81 9.02 3.95 -4.27
C ALA A 81 8.57 3.50 -5.67
N PHE A 82 9.08 4.14 -6.74
CA PHE A 82 8.66 3.88 -8.11
C PHE A 82 9.60 2.93 -8.84
N LEU A 83 9.06 2.16 -9.78
CA LEU A 83 9.83 1.29 -10.68
C LEU A 83 10.27 2.00 -11.95
N SER A 84 9.53 3.03 -12.33
CA SER A 84 9.74 3.79 -13.55
C SER A 84 9.29 5.25 -13.35
N PRO A 85 9.81 6.20 -14.15
CA PRO A 85 9.28 7.56 -14.19
C PRO A 85 7.79 7.61 -14.58
N GLU A 86 7.32 6.67 -15.38
CA GLU A 86 5.91 6.55 -15.78
C GLU A 86 5.01 6.24 -14.59
N ASP A 87 5.46 5.36 -13.68
CA ASP A 87 4.76 5.05 -12.43
C ASP A 87 4.68 6.27 -11.51
N GLU A 88 5.77 7.03 -11.38
CA GLU A 88 5.74 8.28 -10.62
C GLU A 88 4.76 9.27 -11.26
N ALA A 89 4.84 9.48 -12.58
CA ALA A 89 3.93 10.37 -13.30
C ALA A 89 2.46 9.93 -13.14
N HIS A 90 2.20 8.62 -13.12
CA HIS A 90 0.88 8.06 -12.84
C HIS A 90 0.41 8.41 -11.42
N PHE A 91 1.24 8.18 -10.40
CA PHE A 91 0.95 8.58 -9.03
C PHE A 91 0.68 10.09 -8.90
N ARG A 92 1.50 10.94 -9.52
CA ARG A 92 1.34 12.42 -9.48
C ARG A 92 0.04 12.91 -10.11
N ARG A 93 -0.59 12.12 -10.99
CA ARG A 93 -1.92 12.42 -11.58
C ARG A 93 -3.08 11.96 -10.71
N ASP A 94 -2.83 11.08 -9.73
CA ASP A 94 -3.86 10.60 -8.81
C ASP A 94 -4.48 11.77 -8.01
N ARG A 95 -5.80 11.75 -7.87
CA ARG A 95 -6.58 12.74 -7.10
C ARG A 95 -7.51 12.07 -6.09
N SER A 96 -7.31 10.78 -5.84
CA SER A 96 -8.19 9.99 -4.96
C SER A 96 -8.08 10.41 -3.50
N GLY A 97 -6.94 10.98 -3.10
CA GLY A 97 -6.63 11.24 -1.69
C GLY A 97 -6.37 9.97 -0.87
N LYS A 98 -6.06 8.85 -1.52
CA LYS A 98 -5.86 7.53 -0.89
C LYS A 98 -4.44 6.96 -1.07
N LYS A 99 -3.54 7.72 -1.69
CA LYS A 99 -2.19 7.30 -2.05
C LYS A 99 -1.18 8.31 -1.51
N PHE A 100 -0.26 7.85 -0.67
CA PHE A 100 0.62 8.70 0.14
C PHE A 100 2.07 8.23 0.01
N LEU A 101 2.96 9.18 -0.26
CA LEU A 101 4.41 8.98 -0.30
C LEU A 101 5.07 10.13 0.45
N ASP A 102 5.81 9.82 1.51
CA ASP A 102 6.62 10.80 2.23
C ASP A 102 7.96 10.21 2.69
N PRO A 103 9.05 10.45 1.95
CA PRO A 103 10.38 9.96 2.31
C PRO A 103 10.98 10.56 3.59
N SER A 104 10.36 11.58 4.17
CA SER A 104 10.82 12.16 5.44
C SER A 104 10.45 11.28 6.65
N TYR A 105 9.46 10.40 6.51
CA TYR A 105 9.04 9.48 7.57
C TYR A 105 10.07 8.36 7.80
N LYS A 106 10.28 8.04 9.08
CA LYS A 106 11.22 6.98 9.49
C LYS A 106 10.67 5.57 9.30
N SER A 107 9.36 5.44 9.09
CA SER A 107 8.68 4.18 8.85
C SER A 107 7.34 4.42 8.16
N CYS A 108 6.91 3.48 7.32
CA CYS A 108 5.58 3.50 6.75
C CYS A 108 4.51 3.38 7.85
N THR A 109 4.80 2.65 8.94
CA THR A 109 3.87 2.52 10.07
C THR A 109 3.56 3.89 10.69
N LYS A 110 4.58 4.74 10.85
CA LYS A 110 4.41 6.09 11.39
C LYS A 110 3.64 6.98 10.42
N LEU A 111 3.88 6.83 9.11
CA LEU A 111 3.13 7.55 8.08
C LEU A 111 1.64 7.22 8.16
N VAL A 112 1.27 5.93 8.19
CA VAL A 112 -0.14 5.51 8.28
C VAL A 112 -0.79 6.00 9.57
N ALA A 113 -0.05 6.05 10.69
CA ALA A 113 -0.58 6.48 11.98
C ALA A 113 -0.91 7.98 12.09
N ASP A 114 -0.29 8.82 11.26
CA ASP A 114 -0.47 10.28 11.29
C ASP A 114 -1.53 10.80 10.30
N ILE A 115 -2.05 9.92 9.44
CA ILE A 115 -3.07 10.21 8.42
C ILE A 115 -4.49 10.15 9.01
#